data_AF-A0A5C8ACW5-F1
#
_entry.id   AF-A0A5C8ACW5-F1
#
_cell.length_a   1.000
_cell.length_b   1.000
_cell.length_c   1.000
_cell.angle_alpha   90.00
_cell.angle_beta   90.00
_cell.angle_gamma   90.00
#
_symmetry.space_group_name_H-M   'P 1'
#
loop_
_entity.id
_entity.type
_entity.pdbx_description
1 polymer ?
#
loop_
_entity_poly.entity_id
_entity_poly.type
_entity_poly.pdbx_seq_one_letter_code
_entity_poly.pdbx_strand_id
1 'polypeptide(L)'
;MFKKSLFLGLASGVLSGIAGVIFEKVYATAFYTDFSVVSATFGGSFAVKADPTTIMLAHIFSCVLASVAFTLFVKWFKAKGDAIFSLLFTLVSFMSIVIPISAIFPLDLGESIIMLFPGFAMTMHFFPVLIWLAMKPLFFSSKVN
;
A
#
# COMPACT_ATOMS: atom_id res chain seq x y z
N MET A 1 -18.10 -15.20 -5.29
CA MET A 1 -17.61 -13.82 -5.07
C MET A 1 -16.17 -13.79 -4.56
N PHE A 2 -15.83 -14.57 -3.53
CA PHE A 2 -14.47 -14.61 -2.96
C PHE A 2 -13.37 -14.87 -4.01
N LYS A 3 -13.52 -15.87 -4.90
CA LYS A 3 -12.53 -16.13 -5.97
C LYS A 3 -12.21 -14.88 -6.80
N LYS A 4 -13.24 -14.17 -7.28
CA LYS A 4 -13.07 -12.93 -8.06
C LYS A 4 -12.38 -11.83 -7.25
N SER A 5 -12.76 -11.69 -5.97
CA SER A 5 -12.13 -10.73 -5.07
C SER A 5 -10.66 -11.06 -4.78
N LEU A 6 -10.33 -12.34 -4.63
CA LEU A 6 -8.96 -12.80 -4.43
C LEU A 6 -8.10 -12.53 -5.66
N PHE A 7 -8.61 -12.81 -6.87
CA PHE A 7 -7.92 -12.47 -8.11
C PHE A 7 -7.72 -10.96 -8.30
N LEU A 8 -8.73 -10.14 -7.94
CA LEU A 8 -8.58 -8.68 -7.90
C LEU A 8 -7.43 -8.29 -6.96
N GLY A 9 -7.36 -8.88 -5.76
CA GLY A 9 -6.28 -8.57 -4.82
C GLY A 9 -4.89 -9.01 -5.23
N LEU A 10 -4.77 -10.18 -5.84
CA LEU A 10 -3.50 -10.62 -6.40
C LEU A 10 -3.07 -9.70 -7.55
N ALA A 11 -3.97 -9.40 -8.49
CA ALA A 11 -3.67 -8.54 -9.63
C ALA A 11 -3.31 -7.11 -9.18
N SER A 12 -4.14 -6.51 -8.32
CA SER A 12 -3.87 -5.18 -7.77
C SER A 12 -2.61 -5.16 -6.91
N GLY A 13 -2.39 -6.19 -6.09
CA GLY A 13 -1.20 -6.31 -5.25
C GLY A 13 0.09 -6.41 -6.06
N VAL A 14 0.11 -7.21 -7.13
CA VAL A 14 1.26 -7.30 -8.03
C VAL A 14 1.51 -5.98 -8.75
N LEU A 15 0.49 -5.37 -9.36
CA LEU A 15 0.65 -4.08 -10.04
C LEU A 15 1.09 -2.97 -9.08
N SER A 16 0.56 -2.99 -7.86
CA SER A 16 0.90 -2.06 -6.80
C SER A 16 2.33 -2.24 -6.30
N GLY A 17 2.77 -3.49 -6.11
CA GLY A 17 4.16 -3.78 -5.80
C GLY A 17 5.11 -3.37 -6.92
N ILE A 18 4.76 -3.60 -8.20
CA ILE A 18 5.57 -3.14 -9.35
C ILE A 18 5.68 -1.61 -9.33
N ALA A 19 4.56 -0.90 -9.15
CA ALA A 19 4.56 0.56 -9.04
C ALA A 19 5.43 1.04 -7.88
N GLY A 20 5.35 0.38 -6.72
CA GLY A 20 6.20 0.65 -5.56
C GLY A 20 7.68 0.46 -5.87
N VAL A 21 8.08 -0.67 -6.47
CA VAL A 21 9.48 -0.92 -6.82
C VAL A 21 10.02 0.10 -7.83
N ILE A 22 9.22 0.48 -8.83
CA ILE A 22 9.61 1.51 -9.80
C ILE A 22 9.75 2.86 -9.11
N PHE A 23 8.78 3.22 -8.27
CA PHE A 23 8.79 4.48 -7.53
C PHE A 23 10.00 4.58 -6.61
N GLU A 24 10.35 3.52 -5.89
CA GLU A 24 11.54 3.48 -5.04
C GLU A 24 12.80 3.79 -5.83
N LYS A 25 13.01 3.11 -6.96
CA LYS A 25 14.18 3.33 -7.82
C LYS A 25 14.25 4.76 -8.35
N VAL A 26 13.13 5.30 -8.83
CA VAL A 26 13.06 6.66 -9.37
C VAL A 26 13.31 7.68 -8.27
N TYR A 27 12.70 7.50 -7.10
CA TYR A 27 12.81 8.40 -5.96
C TYR A 27 14.24 8.40 -5.37
N ALA A 28 14.82 7.22 -5.13
CA ALA A 28 16.20 7.07 -4.67
C ALA A 28 17.20 7.72 -5.63
N THR A 29 17.00 7.53 -6.94
CA THR A 29 17.85 8.13 -7.98
C THR A 29 17.71 9.65 -8.03
N ALA A 30 16.47 10.17 -7.99
CA ALA A 30 16.21 11.61 -8.09
C ALA A 30 16.81 12.40 -6.92
N PHE A 31 16.85 11.81 -5.73
CA PHE A 31 17.33 12.46 -4.52
C PHE A 31 18.70 11.95 -4.04
N TYR A 32 19.38 11.12 -4.84
CA TYR A 32 20.69 10.53 -4.50
C TYR A 32 20.71 9.94 -3.08
N THR A 33 19.62 9.28 -2.67
CA THR A 33 19.38 8.83 -1.30
C THR A 33 19.07 7.35 -1.28
N ASP A 34 19.75 6.61 -0.39
CA ASP A 34 19.49 5.18 -0.17
C ASP A 34 18.57 4.98 1.04
N PHE A 35 17.34 4.53 0.77
CA PHE A 35 16.35 4.23 1.81
C PHE A 35 16.49 2.83 2.40
N SER A 36 17.44 2.01 1.92
CA SER A 36 17.72 0.70 2.50
C SER A 36 18.21 0.81 3.95
N VAL A 37 18.86 1.92 4.31
CA VAL A 37 19.43 2.17 5.65
C VAL A 37 18.36 2.44 6.71
N VAL A 38 17.24 3.02 6.29
CA VAL A 38 16.06 3.28 7.14
C VAL A 38 15.54 1.95 7.74
N SER A 39 15.63 0.87 6.98
CA SER A 39 15.10 -0.44 7.38
C SER A 39 15.79 -1.13 8.56
N ALA A 40 17.06 -0.80 8.81
CA ALA A 40 17.80 -1.37 9.93
C ALA A 40 17.38 -0.77 11.27
N THR A 41 16.76 0.41 11.25
CA THR A 41 16.50 1.18 12.47
C THR A 41 15.07 1.03 12.99
N PHE A 42 14.08 0.87 12.10
CA PHE A 42 12.68 0.64 12.52
C PHE A 42 12.45 -0.81 12.93
N GLY A 43 13.12 -1.29 13.97
CA GLY A 43 13.01 -2.64 14.53
C GLY A 43 11.60 -2.99 15.02
N GLY A 44 10.73 -3.41 14.10
CA GLY A 44 9.38 -3.89 14.37
C GLY A 44 8.75 -4.51 13.12
N SER A 45 7.53 -5.04 13.22
CA SER A 45 6.76 -5.65 12.12
C SER A 45 6.46 -4.71 10.92
N PHE A 46 7.05 -3.52 10.91
CA PHE A 46 6.96 -2.48 9.89
C PHE A 46 8.34 -1.96 9.45
N ALA A 47 9.42 -2.70 9.74
CA ALA A 47 10.74 -2.52 9.15
C ALA A 47 10.64 -2.83 7.64
N VAL A 48 10.16 -1.88 6.85
CA VAL A 48 10.23 -2.01 5.39
C VAL A 48 11.69 -1.84 5.03
N LYS A 49 12.39 -2.96 4.87
CA LYS A 49 13.53 -3.00 3.95
C LYS A 49 13.02 -2.41 2.65
N ALA A 50 13.57 -1.26 2.23
CA ALA A 50 13.36 -0.72 0.89
C ALA A 50 14.06 -1.63 -0.13
N ASP A 51 13.80 -2.92 -0.03
CA ASP A 51 14.20 -3.98 -0.91
C ASP A 51 12.98 -4.31 -1.77
N PRO A 52 13.17 -4.51 -3.09
CA PRO A 52 12.07 -4.79 -3.99
C PRO A 52 11.17 -5.94 -3.54
N THR A 53 11.73 -6.96 -2.90
CA THR A 53 10.98 -8.12 -2.40
C THR A 53 10.02 -7.72 -1.28
N THR A 54 10.49 -6.91 -0.33
CA THR A 54 9.68 -6.49 0.82
C THR A 54 8.55 -5.56 0.36
N ILE A 55 8.86 -4.64 -0.55
CA ILE A 55 7.86 -3.78 -1.19
C ILE A 55 6.80 -4.66 -1.88
N MET A 56 7.22 -5.58 -2.74
CA MET A 56 6.31 -6.47 -3.47
C MET A 56 5.41 -7.27 -2.53
N LEU A 57 5.99 -7.92 -1.52
CA LEU A 57 5.24 -8.75 -0.58
C LEU A 57 4.28 -7.94 0.27
N ALA A 58 4.67 -6.75 0.73
CA ALA A 58 3.80 -5.87 1.51
C ALA A 58 2.56 -5.43 0.69
N HIS A 59 2.74 -5.10 -0.58
CA HIS A 59 1.66 -4.67 -1.46
C HIS A 59 0.73 -5.84 -1.82
N ILE A 60 1.29 -7.01 -2.14
CA ILE A 60 0.51 -8.23 -2.37
C ILE A 60 -0.29 -8.59 -1.12
N PHE A 61 0.34 -8.63 0.05
CA PHE A 61 -0.32 -8.96 1.30
C PHE A 61 -1.45 -7.98 1.61
N SER A 62 -1.20 -6.67 1.47
CA SER A 62 -2.20 -5.63 1.71
C SER A 62 -3.42 -5.77 0.81
N CYS A 63 -3.22 -6.01 -0.50
CA CYS A 63 -4.32 -6.21 -1.42
C CYS A 63 -5.03 -7.55 -1.20
N VAL A 64 -4.34 -8.64 -0.88
CA VAL A 64 -4.99 -9.91 -0.53
C VAL A 64 -5.84 -9.78 0.74
N LEU A 65 -5.34 -9.07 1.75
CA LEU A 65 -6.10 -8.77 2.96
C LEU A 65 -7.33 -7.90 2.63
N ALA A 66 -7.17 -6.92 1.74
CA ALA A 66 -8.26 -6.13 1.20
C ALA A 66 -9.32 -6.99 0.49
N SER A 67 -8.95 -8.07 -0.21
CA SER A 67 -9.92 -9.02 -0.78
C SER A 67 -10.77 -9.73 0.27
N VAL A 68 -10.13 -10.17 1.35
CA VAL A 68 -10.83 -10.83 2.46
C VAL A 68 -11.80 -9.85 3.09
N ALA A 69 -11.34 -8.64 3.43
CA ALA A 69 -12.17 -7.58 3.98
C ALA A 69 -13.33 -7.23 3.03
N PHE A 70 -13.07 -6.96 1.76
CA PHE A 70 -14.11 -6.65 0.76
C PHE A 70 -15.19 -7.73 0.72
N THR A 71 -14.79 -9.00 0.71
CA THR A 71 -15.74 -10.11 0.69
C THR A 71 -16.61 -10.15 1.94
N LEU A 72 -16.03 -9.88 3.12
CA LEU A 72 -16.78 -9.79 4.38
C LEU A 72 -17.75 -8.60 4.38
N PHE A 73 -17.30 -7.42 3.93
CA PHE A 73 -18.12 -6.22 3.86
C PHE A 73 -19.30 -6.37 2.91
N VAL A 74 -19.10 -6.94 1.72
CA VAL A 74 -20.20 -7.21 0.78
C VAL A 74 -21.16 -8.25 1.34
N LYS A 75 -20.66 -9.26 2.08
CA LYS A 75 -21.50 -10.26 2.73
C LYS A 75 -22.38 -9.67 3.84
N TRP A 76 -21.82 -8.79 4.67
CA TRP A 76 -22.53 -8.21 5.82
C TRP A 76 -23.44 -7.03 5.45
N PHE A 77 -22.96 -6.11 4.61
CA PHE A 77 -23.67 -4.86 4.28
C PHE A 77 -24.41 -4.90 2.94
N LYS A 78 -24.37 -6.05 2.24
CA LYS A 78 -25.11 -6.31 0.98
C LYS A 78 -24.88 -5.18 -0.04
N ALA A 79 -25.95 -4.49 -0.45
CA ALA A 79 -25.93 -3.43 -1.47
C ALA A 79 -24.99 -2.26 -1.14
N LYS A 80 -24.72 -1.99 0.14
CA LYS A 80 -23.84 -0.89 0.57
C LYS A 80 -22.40 -1.34 0.81
N GLY A 81 -22.12 -2.65 0.79
CA GLY A 81 -20.83 -3.18 1.19
C GLY A 81 -19.66 -2.69 0.35
N ASP A 82 -19.87 -2.47 -0.95
CA ASP A 82 -18.83 -1.95 -1.83
C ASP A 82 -18.44 -0.50 -1.49
N ALA A 83 -19.43 0.39 -1.33
CA ALA A 83 -19.19 1.78 -0.98
C ALA A 83 -18.54 1.91 0.41
N ILE A 84 -19.05 1.17 1.40
CA ILE A 84 -18.51 1.17 2.77
C ILE A 84 -17.07 0.65 2.78
N PHE A 85 -16.80 -0.45 2.08
CA PHE A 85 -15.44 -0.99 1.98
C PHE A 85 -14.49 0.01 1.32
N SER A 86 -14.87 0.61 0.19
CA SER A 86 -14.03 1.54 -0.56
C SER A 86 -13.68 2.77 0.29
N LEU A 87 -14.65 3.29 1.04
CA LEU A 87 -14.44 4.37 1.99
C LEU A 87 -13.47 3.96 3.10
N LEU A 88 -13.71 2.82 3.76
CA LEU A 88 -12.87 2.36 4.86
C LEU A 88 -11.46 2.01 4.40
N PHE A 89 -11.28 1.39 3.24
CA PHE A 89 -9.96 1.07 2.71
C PHE A 89 -9.16 2.35 2.42
N THR A 90 -9.83 3.38 1.89
CA THR A 90 -9.24 4.71 1.69
C THR A 90 -8.84 5.32 3.04
N LEU A 91 -9.75 5.36 4.01
CA LEU A 91 -9.47 5.90 5.35
C LEU A 91 -8.35 5.15 6.07
N VAL A 92 -8.31 3.82 5.99
CA VAL A 92 -7.24 3.01 6.58
C VAL A 92 -5.90 3.32 5.89
N SER A 93 -5.89 3.52 4.58
CA SER A 93 -4.67 3.93 3.86
C SER A 93 -4.19 5.31 4.34
N PHE A 94 -5.09 6.27 4.53
CA PHE A 94 -4.78 7.57 5.14
C PHE A 94 -4.39 7.49 6.62
N MET A 95 -4.94 6.57 7.40
CA MET A 95 -4.49 6.40 8.79
C MET A 95 -3.11 5.74 8.85
N SER A 96 -2.80 4.86 7.90
CA SER A 96 -1.53 4.15 7.86
C SER A 96 -0.33 5.06 7.61
N ILE A 97 -0.52 6.24 7.00
CA ILE A 97 0.55 7.24 6.83
C ILE A 97 0.97 7.92 8.14
N VAL A 98 0.15 7.83 9.21
CA VAL A 98 0.55 8.34 10.52
C VAL A 98 1.79 7.60 11.03
N ILE A 99 1.93 6.31 10.71
CA ILE A 99 3.07 5.48 11.11
C ILE A 99 4.39 6.09 10.62
N PRO A 100 4.63 6.28 9.30
CA PRO A 100 5.87 6.87 8.81
C PRO A 100 6.06 8.34 9.20
N ILE A 101 5.00 9.10 9.47
CA ILE A 101 5.12 10.49 9.96
C ILE A 101 5.59 10.52 11.43
N SER A 102 5.12 9.57 12.24
CA SER A 102 5.48 9.45 13.66
C SER A 102 6.83 8.77 13.92
N ALA A 103 7.51 8.38 12.85
CA ALA A 103 8.80 7.69 12.90
C ALA A 103 9.87 8.55 13.60
N ILE A 104 10.47 8.00 14.66
CA ILE A 104 11.63 8.62 15.33
C ILE A 104 12.89 8.09 14.65
N PHE A 105 13.66 8.98 14.02
CA PHE A 105 14.91 8.64 13.38
C PHE A 105 16.09 8.76 14.35
N PRO A 106 17.14 7.94 14.19
CA PRO A 106 18.41 8.11 14.87
C PRO A 106 19.07 9.43 14.53
N LEU A 107 19.80 9.99 15.48
CA LEU A 107 20.53 11.25 15.29
C LEU A 107 21.73 11.12 14.33
N ASP A 108 22.22 9.90 14.11
CA ASP A 108 23.29 9.57 13.17
C ASP A 108 22.80 9.27 11.76
N LEU A 109 21.47 9.23 11.53
CA LEU A 109 20.91 9.09 10.20
C LEU A 109 21.06 10.40 9.43
N GLY A 110 21.47 10.34 8.16
CA GLY A 110 21.68 11.53 7.34
C GLY A 110 20.42 12.40 7.24
N GLU A 111 20.57 13.72 7.40
CA GLU A 111 19.45 14.69 7.39
C GLU A 111 18.56 14.57 6.14
N SER A 112 19.16 14.28 4.98
CA SER A 112 18.42 14.08 3.73
C SER A 112 17.43 12.91 3.81
N ILE A 113 17.82 11.80 4.42
CA ILE A 113 16.94 10.62 4.58
C ILE A 113 15.76 10.97 5.50
N ILE A 114 16.03 11.68 6.60
CA ILE A 114 15.01 12.07 7.58
C ILE A 114 13.95 12.96 6.93
N MET A 115 14.35 13.91 6.09
CA MET A 115 13.41 14.82 5.42
C MET A 115 12.63 14.15 4.27
N LEU A 116 13.27 13.24 3.53
CA LEU A 116 12.68 12.65 2.32
C LEU A 116 11.82 11.41 2.60
N PHE A 117 12.12 10.68 3.69
CA PHE A 117 11.44 9.42 3.99
C PHE A 117 9.92 9.54 4.15
N PRO A 118 9.36 10.56 4.86
CA PRO A 118 7.91 10.67 4.99
C PRO A 118 7.21 10.78 3.63
N GLY A 119 7.78 11.57 2.70
CA GLY A 119 7.26 11.70 1.33
C GLY A 119 7.24 10.36 0.60
N PHE A 120 8.37 9.65 0.63
CA PHE A 120 8.52 8.32 0.07
C PHE A 120 7.49 7.32 0.64
N ALA A 121 7.42 7.20 1.97
CA ALA A 121 6.59 6.23 2.66
C ALA A 121 5.10 6.54 2.47
N MET A 122 4.68 7.81 2.53
CA MET A 122 3.30 8.20 2.27
C MET A 122 2.81 7.74 0.90
N THR A 123 3.61 7.95 -0.16
CA THR A 123 3.24 7.53 -1.51
C THR A 123 3.08 6.02 -1.61
N MET A 124 3.99 5.25 -1.00
CA MET A 124 3.90 3.78 -0.99
C MET A 124 2.59 3.25 -0.40
N HIS A 125 2.11 3.88 0.67
CA HIS A 125 0.88 3.46 1.34
C HIS A 125 -0.40 3.68 0.50
N PHE A 126 -0.37 4.60 -0.47
CA PHE A 126 -1.52 4.85 -1.33
C PHE A 126 -1.62 3.92 -2.53
N PHE A 127 -0.52 3.31 -2.99
CA PHE A 127 -0.56 2.45 -4.17
C PHE A 127 -1.56 1.29 -4.05
N PRO A 128 -1.67 0.56 -2.92
CA PRO A 128 -2.59 -0.57 -2.81
C PRO A 128 -4.05 -0.16 -3.02
N VAL A 129 -4.48 0.93 -2.37
CA VAL A 129 -5.88 1.40 -2.46
C VAL A 129 -6.20 1.98 -3.82
N LEU A 130 -5.30 2.79 -4.39
CA LEU A 130 -5.54 3.42 -5.70
C LEU A 130 -5.67 2.37 -6.80
N ILE A 131 -4.74 1.41 -6.84
CA ILE A 131 -4.74 0.37 -7.87
C ILE A 131 -5.89 -0.60 -7.66
N TRP A 132 -6.21 -0.96 -6.41
CA TRP A 132 -7.38 -1.79 -6.13
C TRP A 132 -8.67 -1.14 -6.64
N LEU A 133 -8.91 0.13 -6.29
CA LEU A 133 -10.13 0.84 -6.70
C LEU A 133 -10.20 1.00 -8.22
N ALA A 134 -9.07 1.27 -8.88
CA ALA A 134 -8.98 1.37 -10.33
C ALA A 134 -9.22 0.03 -11.04
N MET A 135 -8.74 -1.09 -10.48
CA MET A 135 -8.92 -2.42 -11.05
C MET A 135 -10.29 -3.02 -10.76
N LYS A 136 -10.97 -2.62 -9.68
CA LYS A 136 -12.25 -3.21 -9.25
C LYS A 136 -13.29 -3.33 -10.37
N PRO A 137 -13.53 -2.31 -11.23
CA PRO A 137 -14.52 -2.40 -12.32
C PRO A 137 -14.24 -3.51 -13.33
N LEU A 138 -12.99 -3.94 -13.48
CA LEU A 138 -12.60 -5.02 -14.40
C LEU A 138 -13.00 -6.40 -13.87
N PHE A 139 -13.14 -6.56 -12.55
CA PHE A 139 -13.51 -7.83 -11.90
C PHE A 139 -14.97 -7.87 -11.47
N PHE A 140 -15.53 -6.71 -11.14
CA PHE A 140 -16.92 -6.53 -10.73
C PHE A 140 -17.57 -5.52 -11.66
N SER A 141 -18.42 -6.00 -12.57
CA SER A 141 -19.13 -5.16 -13.52
C SER A 141 -19.98 -4.13 -12.78
N SER A 142 -19.64 -2.86 -12.96
CA SER A 142 -20.59 -1.76 -12.78
C SER A 142 -21.63 -1.95 -13.88
N LYS A 143 -22.84 -2.42 -13.55
CA LYS A 143 -23.94 -2.28 -14.48
C LYS A 143 -24.10 -0.78 -14.72
N VAL A 144 -23.69 -0.32 -15.89
CA VAL A 144 -24.11 0.98 -16.43
C VAL A 144 -25.60 0.79 -16.69
N ASN A 145 -26.42 1.17 -15.71
CA ASN A 145 -27.85 1.29 -15.87
C ASN A 145 -28.15 2.59 -16.63
#